data_AF-A0A0D3GY53-F1
#
_entry.id   AF-A0A0D3GY53-F1
#
_cell.length_a   1.000
_cell.length_b   1.000
_cell.length_c   1.000
_cell.angle_alpha   90.00
_cell.angle_beta   90.00
_cell.angle_gamma   90.00
#
_symmetry.space_group_name_H-M   'P 1'
#
loop_
_entity.id
_entity.type
_entity.pdbx_description
1 polymer ?
#
loop_
_entity_poly.entity_id
_entity_poly.type
_entity_poly.pdbx_seq_one_letter_code
_entity_poly.pdbx_strand_id
1 'polypeptide(L)'
;MAGVVGLLAMAVVREAGAKLGAAIGEQVMMLCGFKEDLEDMKDMLESMAAVLKDAERRSVTEESVLLWLKRLKNAAYDISDMLDEFQDKSKSATAGKMKTMLSCFAIASKISMANKMKKMRDQLRKIKEGHEAFRLTPDSTPYNEHHRPDPRETTSKVIQSSIIGRDKERKQVVSLLSASDEEDTVIVPIYGFGGIGKTALAQLVFNDTQFRGYDHRVWVYVSQVFDLKKIGDTIISQVSNERNKNEYTRENINGRLCDLLEDKNTLIVLDDLWETNDFHLNELKLMLNTKGKIKVLVTTRNEDVAKKICTHKPYVGLCHVLEYN
;
A
#
# COMPACT_ATOMS: atom_id res chain seq x y z
N MET A 1 -11.19 -2.51 -8.47
CA MET A 1 -11.41 -3.91 -8.02
C MET A 1 -10.17 -4.78 -8.18
N ALA A 2 -9.50 -4.82 -9.35
CA ALA A 2 -8.32 -5.67 -9.59
C ALA A 2 -7.13 -5.41 -8.62
N GLY A 3 -6.77 -4.14 -8.37
CA GLY A 3 -5.65 -3.81 -7.47
C GLY A 3 -5.89 -4.02 -5.97
N VAL A 4 -7.13 -4.29 -5.54
CA VAL A 4 -7.40 -4.74 -4.15
C VAL A 4 -7.27 -6.26 -4.08
N VAL A 5 -7.63 -6.96 -5.17
CA VAL A 5 -7.52 -8.41 -5.28
C VAL A 5 -6.05 -8.85 -5.34
N GLY A 6 -5.18 -8.12 -6.06
CA GLY A 6 -3.74 -8.43 -6.15
C GLY A 6 -3.00 -8.26 -4.82
N LEU A 7 -3.12 -7.10 -4.17
CA LEU A 7 -2.56 -6.88 -2.82
C LEU A 7 -3.04 -7.92 -1.79
N LEU A 8 -4.33 -8.24 -1.79
CA LEU A 8 -4.86 -9.29 -0.90
C LEU A 8 -4.31 -10.68 -1.26
N ALA A 9 -4.17 -11.00 -2.54
CA ALA A 9 -3.57 -12.26 -2.97
C ALA A 9 -2.11 -12.36 -2.50
N MET A 10 -1.34 -11.27 -2.57
CA MET A 10 0.06 -11.24 -2.13
C MET A 10 0.21 -11.46 -0.63
N ALA A 11 -0.59 -10.76 0.18
CA ALA A 11 -0.57 -10.93 1.63
C ALA A 11 -0.90 -12.38 2.03
N VAL A 12 -1.95 -12.96 1.43
CA VAL A 12 -2.42 -14.31 1.75
C VAL A 12 -1.43 -15.39 1.28
N VAL A 13 -0.82 -15.23 0.09
CA VAL A 13 0.21 -16.14 -0.42
C VAL A 13 1.45 -16.15 0.48
N ARG A 14 1.89 -14.98 0.95
CA ARG A 14 3.05 -14.88 1.87
C ARG A 14 2.75 -15.51 3.23
N GLU A 15 1.56 -15.25 3.77
CA GLU A 15 1.13 -15.85 5.05
C GLU A 15 1.07 -17.38 4.95
N ALA A 16 0.46 -17.91 3.88
CA ALA A 16 0.43 -19.35 3.63
C ALA A 16 1.86 -19.93 3.53
N GLY A 17 2.77 -19.27 2.81
CA GLY A 17 4.18 -19.68 2.72
C GLY A 17 4.91 -19.69 4.07
N ALA A 18 4.67 -18.68 4.91
CA ALA A 18 5.25 -18.60 6.25
C ALA A 18 4.74 -19.72 7.17
N LYS A 19 3.42 -19.97 7.16
CA LYS A 19 2.81 -21.07 7.93
C LYS A 19 3.31 -22.43 7.48
N LEU A 20 3.49 -22.66 6.18
CA LEU A 20 4.11 -23.88 5.66
C LEU A 20 5.56 -24.02 6.16
N GLY A 21 6.34 -22.94 6.15
CA GLY A 21 7.70 -22.93 6.69
C GLY A 21 7.76 -23.32 8.18
N ALA A 22 6.84 -22.78 8.99
CA ALA A 22 6.73 -23.14 10.40
C ALA A 22 6.31 -24.61 10.60
N ALA A 23 5.33 -25.09 9.82
CA ALA A 23 4.86 -26.47 9.88
C ALA A 23 5.96 -27.49 9.50
N ILE A 24 6.85 -27.14 8.54
CA ILE A 24 8.02 -27.95 8.19
C ILE A 24 9.02 -28.01 9.36
N GLY A 25 9.26 -26.87 10.03
CA GLY A 25 10.18 -26.78 11.17
C GLY A 25 9.75 -27.58 12.40
N GLU A 26 8.44 -27.72 12.63
CA GLU A 26 7.89 -28.46 13.77
C GLU A 26 7.84 -30.00 13.57
N GLN A 27 8.02 -30.53 12.35
CA GLN A 27 7.77 -31.95 12.03
C GLN A 27 9.02 -32.83 11.81
N VAL A 28 9.73 -33.18 12.89
CA VAL A 28 10.75 -34.26 12.86
C VAL A 28 10.17 -35.66 13.13
N MET A 29 8.84 -35.85 13.17
CA MET A 29 8.28 -37.19 13.44
C MET A 29 6.89 -37.45 12.82
N MET A 30 6.76 -37.50 11.49
CA MET A 30 5.64 -38.19 10.79
C MET A 30 5.87 -38.30 9.26
N LEU A 31 5.61 -39.50 8.71
CA LEU A 31 5.62 -39.97 7.29
C LEU A 31 6.34 -39.07 6.24
N CYS A 32 7.41 -39.59 5.63
CA CYS A 32 8.24 -38.90 4.63
C CYS A 32 7.46 -38.15 3.53
N GLY A 33 6.33 -38.71 3.05
CA GLY A 33 5.52 -38.07 2.00
C GLY A 33 4.84 -36.75 2.41
N PHE A 34 4.64 -36.51 3.70
CA PHE A 34 3.99 -35.28 4.20
C PHE A 34 4.93 -34.07 4.19
N LYS A 35 6.22 -34.31 4.43
CA LYS A 35 7.24 -33.27 4.36
C LYS A 35 7.45 -32.84 2.91
N GLU A 36 7.55 -33.82 2.00
CA GLU A 36 7.60 -33.59 0.55
C GLU A 36 6.32 -32.87 0.07
N ASP A 37 5.14 -33.32 0.55
CA ASP A 37 3.91 -32.53 0.79
C ASP A 37 4.11 -31.01 0.77
N LEU A 38 4.58 -30.56 1.94
CA LEU A 38 4.71 -29.17 2.34
C LEU A 38 5.82 -28.44 1.60
N GLU A 39 6.94 -29.10 1.33
CA GLU A 39 8.08 -28.51 0.64
C GLU A 39 7.69 -28.09 -0.78
N ASP A 40 7.10 -28.97 -1.62
CA ASP A 40 6.77 -28.49 -2.97
C ASP A 40 5.63 -27.47 -2.96
N MET A 41 4.68 -27.53 -2.01
CA MET A 41 3.65 -26.49 -1.89
C MET A 41 4.25 -25.13 -1.55
N LYS A 42 5.24 -25.11 -0.65
CA LYS A 42 6.00 -23.90 -0.31
C LYS A 42 6.75 -23.37 -1.53
N ASP A 43 7.51 -24.22 -2.22
CA ASP A 43 8.28 -23.83 -3.40
C ASP A 43 7.39 -23.30 -4.53
N MET A 44 6.20 -23.90 -4.72
CA MET A 44 5.21 -23.42 -5.67
C MET A 44 4.66 -22.03 -5.30
N LEU A 45 4.38 -21.78 -4.02
CA LEU A 45 3.91 -20.48 -3.55
C LEU A 45 5.02 -19.41 -3.65
N GLU A 46 6.27 -19.75 -3.32
CA GLU A 46 7.41 -18.84 -3.47
C GLU A 46 7.64 -18.46 -4.94
N SER A 47 7.59 -19.45 -5.84
CA SER A 47 7.70 -19.24 -7.29
C SER A 47 6.59 -18.33 -7.82
N MET A 48 5.34 -18.55 -7.39
CA MET A 48 4.21 -17.70 -7.81
C MET A 48 4.26 -16.31 -7.15
N ALA A 49 4.77 -16.20 -5.92
CA ALA A 49 4.95 -14.93 -5.23
C ALA A 49 5.90 -14.00 -5.98
N ALA A 50 6.95 -14.56 -6.61
CA ALA A 50 7.93 -13.81 -7.38
C ALA A 50 7.32 -13.04 -8.57
N VAL A 51 6.19 -13.49 -9.11
CA VAL A 51 5.55 -12.87 -10.29
C VAL A 51 4.27 -12.09 -9.97
N LEU A 52 3.86 -12.04 -8.71
CA LEU A 52 2.59 -11.43 -8.31
C LEU A 52 2.47 -9.96 -8.70
N LYS A 53 3.59 -9.23 -8.71
CA LYS A 53 3.62 -7.82 -9.11
C LYS A 53 3.23 -7.63 -10.58
N ASP A 54 3.79 -8.44 -11.48
CA ASP A 54 3.43 -8.40 -12.91
C ASP A 54 1.99 -8.89 -13.14
N ALA A 55 1.59 -9.95 -12.46
CA ALA A 55 0.24 -10.49 -12.55
C ALA A 55 -0.81 -9.47 -12.08
N GLU A 56 -0.57 -8.76 -10.96
CA GLU A 56 -1.47 -7.71 -10.47
C GLU A 56 -1.63 -6.60 -11.51
N ARG A 57 -0.52 -6.14 -12.10
CA ARG A 57 -0.53 -5.11 -13.15
C ARG A 57 -1.37 -5.55 -14.35
N ARG A 58 -1.14 -6.77 -14.85
CA ARG A 58 -1.82 -7.29 -16.05
C ARG A 58 -3.29 -7.66 -15.80
N SER A 59 -3.66 -7.98 -14.56
CA SER A 59 -5.05 -8.31 -14.18
C SER A 59 -6.06 -7.18 -14.38
N VAL A 60 -5.59 -5.94 -14.56
CA VAL A 60 -6.45 -4.79 -14.89
C VAL A 60 -7.03 -4.91 -16.30
N THR A 61 -6.25 -5.43 -17.24
CA THR A 61 -6.59 -5.50 -18.66
C THR A 61 -6.84 -6.93 -19.16
N GLU A 62 -6.27 -7.93 -18.48
CA GLU A 62 -6.35 -9.34 -18.86
C GLU A 62 -7.21 -10.11 -17.84
N GLU A 63 -8.46 -10.40 -18.22
CA GLU A 63 -9.40 -11.14 -17.36
C GLU A 63 -8.90 -12.54 -16.97
N SER A 64 -8.13 -13.19 -17.86
CA SER A 64 -7.50 -14.47 -17.61
C SER A 64 -6.48 -14.40 -16.46
N VAL A 65 -5.68 -13.32 -16.39
CA VAL A 65 -4.73 -13.07 -15.31
C VAL A 65 -5.45 -12.72 -14.00
N LEU A 66 -6.54 -11.95 -14.07
CA LEU A 66 -7.40 -11.68 -12.90
C LEU A 66 -8.02 -12.96 -12.33
N LEU A 67 -8.52 -13.85 -13.21
CA LEU A 67 -9.06 -15.14 -12.80
C LEU A 67 -7.97 -16.03 -12.16
N TRP A 68 -6.76 -16.01 -12.71
CA TRP A 68 -5.61 -16.72 -12.15
C TRP A 68 -5.27 -16.21 -10.73
N LEU A 69 -5.20 -14.89 -10.52
CA LEU A 69 -4.97 -14.29 -9.20
C LEU A 69 -6.06 -14.66 -8.18
N LYS A 70 -7.33 -14.66 -8.60
CA LYS A 70 -8.44 -15.09 -7.73
C LYS A 70 -8.30 -16.55 -7.31
N ARG A 71 -7.91 -17.43 -8.23
CA ARG A 71 -7.68 -18.86 -7.94
C ARG A 71 -6.51 -19.05 -6.98
N LEU A 72 -5.40 -18.33 -7.20
CA LEU A 72 -4.23 -18.37 -6.33
C LEU A 72 -4.57 -17.87 -4.91
N LYS A 73 -5.30 -16.76 -4.80
CA LYS A 73 -5.78 -16.23 -3.52
C LYS A 73 -6.64 -17.24 -2.76
N ASN A 74 -7.60 -17.87 -3.43
CA ASN A 74 -8.48 -18.86 -2.79
C ASN A 74 -7.68 -20.09 -2.32
N ALA A 75 -6.76 -20.61 -3.14
CA ALA A 75 -5.91 -21.73 -2.75
C ALA A 75 -5.03 -21.39 -1.54
N ALA A 76 -4.49 -20.17 -1.46
CA ALA A 76 -3.69 -19.73 -0.32
C ALA A 76 -4.52 -19.62 0.97
N TYR A 77 -5.77 -19.17 0.90
CA TYR A 77 -6.69 -19.22 2.06
C TYR A 77 -6.96 -20.65 2.50
N ASP A 78 -7.32 -21.52 1.57
CA ASP A 78 -7.61 -22.92 1.90
C ASP A 78 -6.40 -23.55 2.62
N ILE A 79 -5.16 -23.23 2.19
CA ILE A 79 -3.91 -23.74 2.80
C ILE A 79 -3.74 -23.20 4.22
N SER A 80 -3.96 -21.89 4.40
CA SER A 80 -3.91 -21.24 5.71
C SER A 80 -4.89 -21.91 6.68
N ASP A 81 -6.15 -22.08 6.27
CA ASP A 81 -7.22 -22.67 7.10
C ASP A 81 -6.90 -24.12 7.48
N MET A 82 -6.32 -24.88 6.55
CA MET A 82 -5.90 -26.26 6.80
C MET A 82 -4.75 -26.33 7.82
N LEU A 83 -3.77 -25.44 7.74
CA LEU A 83 -2.64 -25.39 8.67
C LEU A 83 -3.10 -24.96 10.07
N ASP A 84 -4.07 -24.06 10.16
CA ASP A 84 -4.69 -23.66 11.43
C ASP A 84 -5.46 -24.85 12.06
N GLU A 85 -6.25 -25.58 11.26
CA GLU A 85 -6.94 -26.81 11.69
C GLU A 85 -5.95 -27.87 12.22
N PHE A 86 -4.74 -27.92 11.68
CA PHE A 86 -3.68 -28.82 12.12
C PHE A 86 -3.07 -28.39 13.46
N GLN A 87 -2.74 -27.10 13.61
CA GLN A 87 -2.17 -26.56 14.86
C GLN A 87 -3.14 -26.65 16.04
N ASP A 88 -4.45 -26.50 15.81
CA ASP A 88 -5.45 -26.62 16.87
C ASP A 88 -5.66 -28.09 17.31
N LYS A 89 -5.62 -29.04 16.36
CA LYS A 89 -5.75 -30.48 16.67
C LYS A 89 -4.50 -31.04 17.36
N SER A 90 -3.31 -30.49 17.09
CA SER A 90 -2.08 -30.92 17.77
C SER A 90 -2.04 -30.47 19.24
N LYS A 91 -2.56 -29.26 19.54
CA LYS A 91 -2.68 -28.72 20.91
C LYS A 91 -3.73 -29.44 21.76
N SER A 92 -4.82 -29.93 21.15
CA SER A 92 -5.85 -30.68 21.88
C SER A 92 -5.42 -32.11 22.27
N ALA A 93 -4.53 -32.73 21.48
CA ALA A 93 -4.03 -34.08 21.72
C ALA A 93 -3.06 -34.19 22.92
N THR A 94 -2.49 -33.08 23.39
CA THR A 94 -1.52 -33.05 24.51
C THR A 94 -2.17 -32.86 25.89
N ALA A 95 -3.49 -32.64 25.97
CA ALA A 95 -4.19 -32.30 27.21
C ALA A 95 -5.01 -33.44 27.88
N GLY A 96 -5.08 -34.65 27.32
CA GLY A 96 -6.01 -35.70 27.81
C GLY A 96 -5.38 -37.09 27.99
N LYS A 97 -5.39 -37.61 29.23
CA LYS A 97 -5.08 -39.01 29.56
C LYS A 97 -6.21 -39.94 29.06
N MET A 98 -6.03 -40.65 27.95
CA MET A 98 -6.73 -41.93 27.67
C MET A 98 -5.98 -42.70 26.55
N LYS A 99 -5.16 -43.69 26.92
CA LYS A 99 -4.10 -44.24 26.05
C LYS A 99 -4.54 -45.37 25.08
N THR A 100 -5.82 -45.76 24.99
CA THR A 100 -6.14 -47.05 24.32
C THR A 100 -7.26 -47.05 23.28
N MET A 101 -7.96 -45.93 23.03
CA MET A 101 -8.86 -45.76 21.86
C MET A 101 -8.40 -44.68 20.87
N LEU A 102 -7.21 -44.11 21.08
CA LEU A 102 -6.69 -43.01 20.26
C LEU A 102 -5.98 -43.45 18.97
N SER A 103 -5.64 -44.73 18.78
CA SER A 103 -4.80 -45.15 17.64
C SER A 103 -5.52 -45.04 16.29
N CYS A 104 -6.79 -45.46 16.20
CA CYS A 104 -7.53 -45.44 14.93
C CYS A 104 -8.01 -44.03 14.56
N PHE A 105 -8.42 -43.22 15.54
CA PHE A 105 -8.79 -41.81 15.32
C PHE A 105 -7.58 -40.93 14.96
N ALA A 106 -6.40 -41.20 15.55
CA ALA A 106 -5.15 -40.53 15.16
C ALA A 106 -4.67 -40.94 13.76
N ILE A 107 -4.96 -42.16 13.30
CA ILE A 107 -4.60 -42.60 11.93
C ILE A 107 -5.62 -42.07 10.91
N ALA A 108 -6.92 -42.13 11.19
CA ALA A 108 -7.97 -41.62 10.31
C ALA A 108 -7.88 -40.09 10.13
N SER A 109 -7.57 -39.34 11.19
CA SER A 109 -7.33 -37.89 11.10
C SER A 109 -6.06 -37.56 10.30
N LYS A 110 -5.00 -38.36 10.43
CA LYS A 110 -3.76 -38.24 9.63
C LYS A 110 -3.96 -38.60 8.16
N ILE A 111 -4.73 -39.65 7.84
CA ILE A 111 -5.09 -40.01 6.46
C ILE A 111 -5.97 -38.91 5.85
N SER A 112 -6.94 -38.39 6.60
CA SER A 112 -7.75 -37.26 6.17
C SER A 112 -6.90 -36.02 5.88
N MET A 113 -5.88 -35.75 6.70
CA MET A 113 -4.96 -34.63 6.51
C MET A 113 -4.08 -34.83 5.27
N ALA A 114 -3.49 -36.01 5.10
CA ALA A 114 -2.68 -36.35 3.92
C ALA A 114 -3.50 -36.24 2.62
N ASN A 115 -4.76 -36.70 2.63
CA ASN A 115 -5.66 -36.55 1.49
C ASN A 115 -6.01 -35.09 1.20
N LYS A 116 -6.25 -34.27 2.24
CA LYS A 116 -6.43 -32.83 2.07
C LYS A 116 -5.16 -32.20 1.47
N MET A 117 -3.96 -32.52 1.99
CA MET A 117 -2.69 -31.97 1.49
C MET A 117 -2.43 -32.32 0.04
N LYS A 118 -2.61 -33.59 -0.33
CA LYS A 118 -2.50 -34.03 -1.72
C LYS A 118 -3.46 -33.26 -2.64
N LYS A 119 -4.70 -33.05 -2.20
CA LYS A 119 -5.68 -32.25 -2.94
C LYS A 119 -5.22 -30.79 -3.13
N MET A 120 -4.64 -30.17 -2.10
CA MET A 120 -4.15 -28.79 -2.19
C MET A 120 -2.93 -28.68 -3.09
N ARG A 121 -2.00 -29.61 -2.97
CA ARG A 121 -0.85 -29.72 -3.87
C ARG A 121 -1.31 -29.82 -5.32
N ASP A 122 -2.29 -30.68 -5.60
CA ASP A 122 -2.85 -30.84 -6.94
C ASP A 122 -3.53 -29.56 -7.45
N GLN A 123 -4.21 -28.82 -6.57
CA GLN A 123 -4.80 -27.52 -6.90
C GLN A 123 -3.73 -26.46 -7.19
N LEU A 124 -2.69 -26.36 -6.35
CA LEU A 124 -1.56 -25.45 -6.57
C LEU A 124 -0.82 -25.76 -7.86
N ARG A 125 -0.60 -27.04 -8.17
CA ARG A 125 0.02 -27.47 -9.41
C ARG A 125 -0.78 -27.02 -10.63
N LYS A 126 -2.11 -27.19 -10.63
CA LYS A 126 -2.98 -26.70 -11.72
C LYS A 126 -2.93 -25.17 -11.87
N ILE A 127 -2.80 -24.43 -10.76
CA ILE A 127 -2.66 -22.97 -10.78
C ILE A 127 -1.28 -22.58 -11.33
N LYS A 128 -0.21 -23.31 -10.95
CA LYS A 128 1.15 -23.14 -11.44
C LYS A 128 1.29 -23.46 -12.93
N GLU A 129 0.64 -24.51 -13.41
CA GLU A 129 0.62 -24.84 -14.84
C GLU A 129 -0.07 -23.74 -15.67
N GLY A 130 -1.10 -23.09 -15.10
CA GLY A 130 -1.71 -21.91 -15.70
C GLY A 130 -0.75 -20.71 -15.80
N HIS A 131 0.23 -20.60 -14.89
CA HIS A 131 1.20 -19.51 -14.85
C HIS A 131 2.18 -19.54 -16.04
N GLU A 132 2.58 -20.73 -16.52
CA GLU A 132 3.50 -20.85 -17.68
C GLU A 132 2.88 -20.31 -18.98
N ALA A 133 1.55 -20.35 -19.11
CA ALA A 133 0.83 -19.83 -20.28
C ALA A 133 0.87 -18.29 -20.38
N PHE A 134 1.02 -17.59 -19.25
CA PHE A 134 0.95 -16.13 -19.21
C PHE A 134 2.30 -15.43 -19.42
N ARG A 135 3.43 -16.17 -19.39
CA ARG A 135 4.79 -15.62 -19.46
C ARG A 135 5.02 -14.47 -18.47
N LEU A 136 4.49 -14.61 -17.25
CA LEU A 136 4.69 -13.63 -16.18
C LEU A 136 6.17 -13.61 -15.80
N THR A 137 6.76 -12.43 -15.61
CA THR A 137 8.19 -12.30 -15.32
C THR A 137 8.44 -11.80 -13.89
N PRO A 138 9.42 -12.38 -13.16
CA PRO A 138 9.86 -11.85 -11.87
C PRO A 138 10.49 -10.45 -12.02
N ASP A 139 11.27 -10.29 -13.10
CA ASP A 139 11.75 -9.01 -13.56
C ASP A 139 10.72 -8.42 -14.53
N SER A 140 9.86 -7.55 -14.02
CA SER A 140 9.38 -6.47 -14.87
C SER A 140 10.59 -5.59 -15.16
N THR A 141 11.28 -5.84 -16.29
CA THR A 141 12.11 -4.81 -16.92
C THR A 141 11.33 -3.50 -16.95
N PRO A 142 11.98 -2.33 -16.80
CA PRO A 142 11.32 -1.04 -16.83
C PRO A 142 10.90 -0.73 -18.28
N TYR A 143 9.97 -1.51 -18.82
CA TYR A 143 9.36 -1.25 -20.10
C TYR A 143 8.36 -0.12 -19.87
N ASN A 144 8.87 1.10 -19.95
CA ASN A 144 8.12 2.36 -19.98
C ASN A 144 7.13 2.55 -18.82
N GLU A 145 7.59 2.32 -17.59
CA GLU A 145 6.81 2.55 -16.36
C GLU A 145 6.36 4.02 -16.17
N HIS A 146 6.97 4.97 -16.88
CA HIS A 146 6.65 6.40 -16.77
C HIS A 146 5.47 6.88 -17.64
N HIS A 147 4.85 6.03 -18.48
CA HIS A 147 3.85 6.47 -19.45
C HIS A 147 2.43 5.91 -19.28
N ARG A 148 2.20 4.99 -18.32
CA ARG A 148 0.82 4.60 -17.98
C ARG A 148 0.32 5.41 -16.77
N PRO A 149 -0.81 6.12 -16.89
CA PRO A 149 -1.41 6.81 -15.74
C PRO A 149 -1.66 5.82 -14.61
N ASP A 150 -1.24 6.18 -13.40
CA ASP A 150 -1.56 5.38 -12.22
C ASP A 150 -3.08 5.47 -12.00
N PRO A 151 -3.84 4.36 -12.00
CA PRO A 151 -5.29 4.41 -11.81
C PRO A 151 -5.70 4.96 -10.43
N ARG A 152 -4.75 5.14 -9.50
CA ARG A 152 -4.96 5.76 -8.19
C ARG A 152 -4.67 7.26 -8.18
N GLU A 153 -4.20 7.82 -9.29
CA GLU A 153 -3.91 9.24 -9.40
C GLU A 153 -5.15 10.07 -9.07
N THR A 154 -4.97 10.99 -8.13
CA THR A 154 -6.04 11.87 -7.63
C THR A 154 -5.90 13.27 -8.21
N THR A 155 -7.01 14.01 -8.24
CA THR A 155 -7.00 15.41 -8.67
C THR A 155 -7.59 16.30 -7.60
N SER A 156 -7.25 17.58 -7.65
CA SER A 156 -7.78 18.59 -6.73
C SER A 156 -9.26 18.93 -6.95
N LYS A 157 -9.87 18.49 -8.06
CA LYS A 157 -11.26 18.82 -8.39
C LYS A 157 -12.22 18.02 -7.52
N VAL A 158 -13.15 18.74 -6.88
CA VAL A 158 -14.20 18.16 -6.06
C VAL A 158 -15.50 18.95 -6.19
N ILE A 159 -16.64 18.26 -6.15
CA ILE A 159 -17.93 18.90 -5.95
C ILE A 159 -18.08 19.11 -4.44
N GLN A 160 -17.73 20.30 -3.93
CA GLN A 160 -17.68 20.54 -2.47
C GLN A 160 -19.02 20.21 -1.77
N SER A 161 -20.16 20.44 -2.43
CA SER A 161 -21.49 20.14 -1.91
C SER A 161 -21.77 18.65 -1.71
N SER A 162 -20.98 17.75 -2.31
CA SER A 162 -21.13 16.30 -2.10
C SER A 162 -20.43 15.80 -0.82
N ILE A 163 -19.64 16.65 -0.15
CA ILE A 163 -18.97 16.29 1.10
C ILE A 163 -19.72 16.94 2.27
N ILE A 164 -20.42 16.11 3.05
CA ILE A 164 -21.25 16.55 4.18
C ILE A 164 -20.49 16.33 5.49
N GLY A 165 -20.61 17.28 6.43
CA GLY A 165 -20.21 17.08 7.82
C GLY A 165 -18.71 17.21 8.13
N ARG A 166 -17.91 17.75 7.20
CA ARG A 166 -16.44 17.92 7.36
C ARG A 166 -15.98 19.37 7.57
N ASP A 167 -16.93 20.30 7.81
CA ASP A 167 -16.61 21.73 7.95
C ASP A 167 -15.72 22.02 9.14
N LYS A 168 -15.89 21.28 10.25
CA LYS A 168 -15.08 21.45 11.46
C LYS A 168 -13.64 21.04 11.20
N GLU A 169 -13.43 19.85 10.64
CA GLU A 169 -12.10 19.34 10.30
C GLU A 169 -11.43 20.24 9.26
N ARG A 170 -12.16 20.70 8.24
CA ARG A 170 -11.63 21.65 7.24
C ARG A 170 -11.10 22.91 7.93
N LYS A 171 -11.92 23.55 8.77
CA LYS A 171 -11.53 24.78 9.47
C LYS A 171 -10.31 24.58 10.38
N GLN A 172 -10.23 23.43 11.06
CA GLN A 172 -9.07 23.10 11.89
C GLN A 172 -7.79 22.98 11.07
N VAL A 173 -7.82 22.24 9.95
CA VAL A 173 -6.65 22.09 9.08
C VAL A 173 -6.24 23.42 8.45
N VAL A 174 -7.21 24.23 7.99
CA VAL A 174 -6.95 25.59 7.47
C VAL A 174 -6.29 26.48 8.52
N SER A 175 -6.76 26.40 9.77
CA SER A 175 -6.17 27.13 10.89
C SER A 175 -4.74 26.68 11.18
N LEU A 176 -4.45 25.37 11.16
CA LEU A 176 -3.10 24.84 11.38
C LEU A 176 -2.13 25.31 10.27
N LEU A 177 -2.56 25.27 9.02
CA LEU A 177 -1.79 25.79 7.90
C LEU A 177 -1.56 27.31 8.00
N SER A 178 -2.37 28.04 8.77
CA SER A 178 -2.30 29.50 8.90
C SER A 178 -1.78 29.98 10.25
N ALA A 179 -1.34 29.07 11.12
CA ALA A 179 -1.01 29.40 12.51
C ALA A 179 0.35 30.07 12.69
N SER A 180 1.30 29.91 11.75
CA SER A 180 2.64 30.48 11.83
C SER A 180 2.92 31.33 10.60
N ASP A 181 3.02 32.65 10.79
CA ASP A 181 3.55 33.58 9.78
C ASP A 181 5.07 33.77 9.90
N GLU A 182 5.69 33.18 10.94
CA GLU A 182 7.13 33.23 11.21
C GLU A 182 7.92 32.12 10.50
N GLU A 183 7.27 30.98 10.21
CA GLU A 183 7.88 29.89 9.44
C GLU A 183 7.62 30.06 7.95
N ASP A 184 8.70 30.10 7.17
CA ASP A 184 8.61 30.15 5.71
C ASP A 184 8.00 28.85 5.13
N THR A 185 8.19 27.71 5.77
CA THR A 185 7.63 26.41 5.32
C THR A 185 6.87 25.68 6.43
N VAL A 186 5.55 25.52 6.23
CA VAL A 186 4.65 24.82 7.17
C VAL A 186 4.14 23.51 6.55
N ILE A 187 4.37 22.37 7.21
CA ILE A 187 3.90 21.05 6.75
C ILE A 187 2.92 20.46 7.76
N VAL A 188 1.66 20.28 7.32
CA VAL A 188 0.57 19.69 8.09
C VAL A 188 0.15 18.37 7.45
N PRO A 189 0.44 17.22 8.08
CA PRO A 189 -0.06 15.93 7.60
C PRO A 189 -1.45 15.61 8.17
N ILE A 190 -2.30 15.00 7.33
CA ILE A 190 -3.53 14.30 7.69
C ILE A 190 -3.24 12.80 7.57
N TYR A 191 -3.34 12.06 8.68
CA TYR A 191 -3.14 10.61 8.66
C TYR A 191 -4.36 9.82 9.14
N GLY A 192 -4.42 8.54 8.78
CA GLY A 192 -5.48 7.62 9.21
C GLY A 192 -5.75 6.50 8.20
N PHE A 193 -6.65 5.59 8.54
CA PHE A 193 -6.95 4.41 7.72
C PHE A 193 -7.41 4.73 6.29
N GLY A 194 -7.28 3.75 5.40
CA GLY A 194 -7.80 3.85 4.03
C GLY A 194 -9.33 4.03 4.03
N GLY A 195 -9.86 4.78 3.06
CA GLY A 195 -11.31 4.98 2.91
C GLY A 195 -11.94 6.01 3.86
N ILE A 196 -11.21 6.56 4.83
CA ILE A 196 -11.74 7.54 5.80
C ILE A 196 -11.97 8.94 5.23
N GLY A 197 -11.64 9.18 3.96
CA GLY A 197 -11.88 10.47 3.29
C GLY A 197 -10.78 11.53 3.47
N LYS A 198 -9.53 11.16 3.76
CA LYS A 198 -8.40 12.12 3.86
C LYS A 198 -8.22 12.97 2.60
N THR A 199 -8.20 12.32 1.44
CA THR A 199 -8.12 13.00 0.13
C THR A 199 -9.30 13.95 -0.07
N ALA A 200 -10.51 13.54 0.33
CA ALA A 200 -11.69 14.41 0.25
C ALA A 200 -11.56 15.64 1.16
N LEU A 201 -11.04 15.47 2.38
CA LEU A 201 -10.73 16.60 3.27
C LEU A 201 -9.64 17.51 2.68
N ALA A 202 -8.59 16.94 2.09
CA ALA A 202 -7.54 17.70 1.42
C ALA A 202 -8.07 18.50 0.22
N GLN A 203 -8.97 17.93 -0.58
CA GLN A 203 -9.66 18.64 -1.65
C GLN A 203 -10.52 19.81 -1.13
N LEU A 204 -11.19 19.64 0.03
CA LEU A 204 -11.92 20.73 0.66
C LEU A 204 -10.98 21.87 1.09
N VAL A 205 -9.85 21.55 1.70
CA VAL A 205 -8.84 22.53 2.14
C VAL A 205 -8.22 23.24 0.94
N PHE A 206 -7.83 22.51 -0.11
CA PHE A 206 -7.25 23.06 -1.33
C PHE A 206 -8.16 24.09 -2.03
N ASN A 207 -9.47 23.88 -1.95
CA ASN A 207 -10.48 24.74 -2.55
C ASN A 207 -11.10 25.74 -1.55
N ASP A 208 -10.56 25.85 -0.33
CA ASP A 208 -11.02 26.81 0.67
C ASP A 208 -10.71 28.25 0.23
N THR A 209 -11.59 29.19 0.60
CA THR A 209 -11.44 30.61 0.27
C THR A 209 -10.18 31.23 0.84
N GLN A 210 -9.66 30.70 1.96
CA GLN A 210 -8.42 31.17 2.60
C GLN A 210 -7.23 31.17 1.63
N PHE A 211 -7.18 30.20 0.70
CA PHE A 211 -6.04 30.01 -0.20
C PHE A 211 -6.30 30.52 -1.63
N ARG A 212 -7.47 31.12 -1.91
CA ARG A 212 -7.78 31.62 -3.26
C ARG A 212 -6.86 32.74 -3.72
N GLY A 213 -6.31 33.52 -2.79
CA GLY A 213 -5.37 34.62 -3.07
C GLY A 213 -3.91 34.20 -3.13
N TYR A 214 -3.60 32.90 -3.02
CA TYR A 214 -2.22 32.41 -3.10
C TYR A 214 -1.73 32.49 -4.54
N ASP A 215 -0.46 32.84 -4.73
CA ASP A 215 0.19 32.89 -6.05
C ASP A 215 0.08 31.52 -6.74
N HIS A 216 0.29 30.45 -5.98
CA HIS A 216 0.30 29.09 -6.49
C HIS A 216 -0.50 28.13 -5.60
N ARG A 217 -1.20 27.21 -6.25
CA ARG A 217 -1.89 26.07 -5.62
C ARG A 217 -1.61 24.82 -6.44
N VAL A 218 -0.88 23.89 -5.84
CA VAL A 218 -0.33 22.70 -6.49
C VAL A 218 -0.91 21.44 -5.87
N TRP A 219 -1.31 20.48 -6.70
CA TRP A 219 -1.77 19.16 -6.26
C TRP A 219 -0.89 18.07 -6.85
N VAL A 220 -0.21 17.32 -6.00
CA VAL A 220 0.67 16.22 -6.39
C VAL A 220 0.15 14.93 -5.78
N TYR A 221 -0.22 13.98 -6.65
CA TYR A 221 -0.40 12.59 -6.23
C TYR A 221 0.98 11.94 -6.09
N VAL A 222 1.28 11.42 -4.89
CA VAL A 222 2.54 10.72 -4.63
C VAL A 222 2.31 9.22 -4.85
N SER A 223 2.91 8.68 -5.92
CA SER A 223 2.79 7.24 -6.20
C SER A 223 3.43 6.39 -5.10
N GLN A 224 3.01 5.13 -5.00
CA GLN A 224 3.60 4.16 -4.07
C GLN A 224 5.11 3.97 -4.28
N VAL A 225 5.55 4.08 -5.53
CA VAL A 225 6.98 4.22 -5.85
C VAL A 225 7.33 5.68 -5.61
N PHE A 226 8.10 5.93 -4.55
CA PHE A 226 8.55 7.28 -4.22
C PHE A 226 9.58 7.74 -5.25
N ASP A 227 9.27 8.86 -5.90
CA ASP A 227 10.14 9.48 -6.89
C ASP A 227 10.15 10.99 -6.65
N LEU A 228 11.20 11.45 -5.97
CA LEU A 228 11.36 12.86 -5.64
C LEU A 228 11.46 13.74 -6.90
N LYS A 229 12.09 13.24 -7.96
CA LYS A 229 12.24 13.97 -9.23
C LYS A 229 10.85 14.19 -9.86
N LYS A 230 10.03 13.15 -9.90
CA LYS A 230 8.64 13.25 -10.39
C LYS A 230 7.80 14.22 -9.57
N ILE A 231 7.96 14.24 -8.25
CA ILE A 231 7.28 15.22 -7.38
C ILE A 231 7.69 16.65 -7.77
N GLY A 232 8.99 16.93 -7.83
CA GLY A 232 9.51 18.24 -8.21
C GLY A 232 9.08 18.67 -9.61
N ASP A 233 9.20 17.79 -10.61
CA ASP A 233 8.75 18.03 -11.98
C ASP A 233 7.24 18.37 -12.03
N THR A 234 6.43 17.67 -11.24
CA THR A 234 4.98 17.92 -11.15
C THR A 234 4.69 19.29 -10.55
N ILE A 235 5.39 19.69 -9.49
CA ILE A 235 5.25 21.02 -8.89
C ILE A 235 5.62 22.09 -9.91
N ILE A 236 6.80 21.98 -10.52
CA ILE A 236 7.29 22.91 -11.55
C ILE A 236 6.27 23.04 -12.69
N SER A 237 5.71 21.92 -13.16
CA SER A 237 4.72 21.96 -14.26
C SER A 237 3.41 22.68 -13.92
N GLN A 238 3.04 22.77 -12.64
CA GLN A 238 1.82 23.45 -12.21
C GLN A 238 2.02 24.92 -11.84
N VAL A 239 3.26 25.31 -11.50
CA VAL A 239 3.60 26.71 -11.17
C VAL A 239 4.21 27.45 -12.36
N SER A 240 4.90 26.74 -13.25
CA SER A 240 5.43 27.33 -14.48
C SER A 240 4.34 27.48 -15.53
N ASN A 241 4.37 28.59 -16.27
CA ASN A 241 3.55 28.77 -17.47
C ASN A 241 4.14 28.03 -18.69
N GLU A 242 5.12 27.16 -18.48
CA GLU A 242 5.87 26.48 -19.54
C GLU A 242 5.15 25.21 -19.97
N ARG A 243 4.90 25.09 -21.28
CA ARG A 243 4.20 23.93 -21.86
C ARG A 243 5.13 22.77 -22.19
N ASN A 244 6.44 22.93 -22.01
CA ASN A 244 7.42 21.93 -22.39
C ASN A 244 7.84 21.11 -21.17
N LYS A 245 7.72 19.78 -21.30
CA LYS A 245 8.33 18.83 -20.36
C LYS A 245 9.84 18.87 -20.55
N ASN A 246 10.52 19.68 -19.75
CA ASN A 246 11.96 19.59 -19.64
C ASN A 246 12.28 18.47 -18.64
N GLU A 247 13.17 17.57 -19.02
CA GLU A 247 13.66 16.54 -18.12
C GLU A 247 14.72 17.17 -17.20
N TYR A 248 14.29 17.68 -16.04
CA TYR A 248 15.20 18.33 -15.10
C TYR A 248 16.04 17.28 -14.36
N THR A 249 17.35 17.53 -14.23
CA THR A 249 18.18 16.85 -13.22
C THR A 249 17.74 17.28 -11.82
N ARG A 250 18.13 16.53 -10.78
CA ARG A 250 17.80 16.89 -9.37
C ARG A 250 18.26 18.31 -9.01
N GLU A 251 19.47 18.67 -9.43
CA GLU A 251 20.03 20.01 -9.20
C GLU A 251 19.18 21.10 -9.89
N ASN A 252 18.76 20.84 -11.13
CA ASN A 252 17.92 21.77 -11.89
C ASN A 252 16.53 21.93 -11.25
N ILE A 253 15.98 20.88 -10.63
CA ILE A 253 14.69 20.95 -9.91
C ILE A 253 14.80 21.90 -8.72
N ASN A 254 15.81 21.74 -7.88
CA ASN A 254 15.99 22.57 -6.68
C ASN A 254 16.14 24.05 -7.06
N GLY A 255 17.05 24.37 -7.99
CA GLY A 255 17.24 25.75 -8.45
C GLY A 255 15.95 26.35 -9.02
N ARG A 256 15.22 25.59 -9.84
CA ARG A 256 13.99 26.08 -10.49
C ARG A 256 12.82 26.24 -9.51
N LEU A 257 12.72 25.37 -8.50
CA LEU A 257 11.74 25.55 -7.42
C LEU A 257 12.07 26.77 -6.57
N CYS A 258 13.35 27.02 -6.27
CA CYS A 258 13.77 28.26 -5.60
C CYS A 258 13.34 29.48 -6.41
N ASP A 259 13.65 29.54 -7.70
CA ASP A 259 13.33 30.69 -8.56
C ASP A 259 11.81 30.90 -8.72
N LEU A 260 11.04 29.82 -8.93
CA LEU A 260 9.60 29.90 -9.19
C LEU A 260 8.78 30.21 -7.93
N LEU A 261 9.28 29.83 -6.76
CA LEU A 261 8.56 29.95 -5.49
C LEU A 261 9.10 31.08 -4.59
N GLU A 262 10.19 31.76 -4.97
CA GLU A 262 10.76 32.89 -4.22
C GLU A 262 9.73 34.01 -4.06
N ASP A 263 9.58 34.50 -2.81
CA ASP A 263 8.62 35.53 -2.42
C ASP A 263 7.14 35.22 -2.78
N LYS A 264 6.81 33.94 -3.02
CA LYS A 264 5.46 33.48 -3.36
C LYS A 264 4.74 32.84 -2.19
N ASN A 265 3.43 33.08 -2.09
CA ASN A 265 2.55 32.30 -1.23
C ASN A 265 2.07 31.06 -1.99
N THR A 266 2.52 29.88 -1.58
CA THR A 266 2.25 28.63 -2.30
C THR A 266 1.60 27.60 -1.39
N LEU A 267 0.47 27.04 -1.83
CA LEU A 267 -0.15 25.88 -1.20
C LEU A 267 0.18 24.64 -2.04
N ILE A 268 0.74 23.61 -1.40
CA ILE A 268 1.07 22.33 -2.04
C ILE A 268 0.31 21.22 -1.32
N VAL A 269 -0.39 20.38 -2.05
CA VAL A 269 -0.95 19.13 -1.53
C VAL A 269 -0.12 17.97 -2.03
N LEU A 270 0.41 17.15 -1.12
CA LEU A 270 1.04 15.86 -1.40
C LEU A 270 0.07 14.75 -0.97
N ASP A 271 -0.69 14.22 -1.91
CA ASP A 271 -1.74 13.23 -1.63
C ASP A 271 -1.20 11.79 -1.69
N ASP A 272 -1.53 11.01 -0.67
CA ASP A 272 -1.20 9.60 -0.46
C ASP A 272 0.32 9.32 -0.37
N LEU A 273 1.06 10.00 0.50
CA LEU A 273 2.50 9.76 0.73
C LEU A 273 2.76 8.43 1.46
N TRP A 274 3.54 7.54 0.83
CA TRP A 274 3.89 6.19 1.35
C TRP A 274 5.33 6.05 1.86
N GLU A 275 6.23 6.98 1.54
CA GLU A 275 7.66 6.86 1.85
C GLU A 275 7.93 6.87 3.36
N THR A 276 8.73 5.92 3.84
CA THR A 276 9.06 5.72 5.26
C THR A 276 10.52 6.00 5.60
N ASN A 277 11.38 6.10 4.58
CA ASN A 277 12.81 6.35 4.72
C ASN A 277 13.07 7.82 5.12
N ASP A 278 13.77 8.01 6.24
CA ASP A 278 14.02 9.34 6.82
C ASP A 278 14.86 10.22 5.90
N PHE A 279 15.83 9.64 5.19
CA PHE A 279 16.66 10.38 4.25
C PHE A 279 15.80 10.91 3.08
N HIS A 280 14.91 10.09 2.52
CA HIS A 280 14.01 10.51 1.44
C HIS A 280 13.00 11.58 1.88
N LEU A 281 12.44 11.45 3.09
CA LEU A 281 11.53 12.45 3.65
C LEU A 281 12.24 13.78 3.93
N ASN A 282 13.50 13.74 4.39
CA ASN A 282 14.31 14.93 4.59
C ASN A 282 14.66 15.61 3.26
N GLU A 283 15.02 14.85 2.22
CA GLU A 283 15.23 15.39 0.87
C GLU A 283 13.97 16.07 0.32
N LEU A 284 12.79 15.50 0.57
CA LEU A 284 11.51 16.13 0.22
C LEU A 284 11.30 17.45 0.97
N LYS A 285 11.59 17.51 2.27
CA LYS A 285 11.51 18.77 3.04
C LYS A 285 12.46 19.82 2.49
N LEU A 286 13.70 19.44 2.21
CA LEU A 286 14.72 20.34 1.67
C LEU A 286 14.30 20.92 0.32
N MET A 287 13.77 20.08 -0.57
CA MET A 287 13.28 20.51 -1.89
C MET A 287 12.12 21.53 -1.80
N LEU A 288 11.29 21.44 -0.76
CA LEU A 288 10.15 22.35 -0.54
C LEU A 288 10.52 23.60 0.27
N ASN A 289 11.68 23.60 0.92
CA ASN A 289 12.16 24.70 1.74
C ASN A 289 12.82 25.77 0.87
N THR A 290 11.98 26.64 0.28
CA THR A 290 12.41 27.78 -0.53
C THR A 290 12.23 29.09 0.25
N LYS A 291 12.70 30.22 -0.31
CA LYS A 291 12.51 31.56 0.28
C LYS A 291 11.08 32.12 0.11
N GLY A 292 10.11 31.26 -0.20
CA GLY A 292 8.70 31.64 -0.28
C GLY A 292 7.94 31.25 0.99
N LYS A 293 6.67 31.64 1.07
CA LYS A 293 5.75 31.14 2.10
C LYS A 293 5.07 29.87 1.60
N ILE A 294 5.62 28.72 1.96
CA ILE A 294 5.20 27.41 1.49
C ILE A 294 4.34 26.71 2.55
N LYS A 295 3.12 26.36 2.16
CA LYS A 295 2.18 25.60 2.99
C LYS A 295 1.94 24.25 2.35
N VAL A 296 2.28 23.19 3.06
CA VAL A 296 2.20 21.82 2.55
C VAL A 296 1.17 21.04 3.34
N LEU A 297 0.15 20.54 2.66
CA LEU A 297 -0.80 19.57 3.20
C LEU A 297 -0.41 18.18 2.71
N VAL A 298 -0.15 17.25 3.60
CA VAL A 298 0.20 15.87 3.25
C VAL A 298 -0.96 14.96 3.63
N THR A 299 -1.34 13.99 2.79
CA THR A 299 -2.21 12.88 3.24
C THR A 299 -1.41 11.59 3.27
N THR A 300 -1.57 10.79 4.33
CA THR A 300 -0.89 9.49 4.44
C THR A 300 -1.71 8.49 5.24
N ARG A 301 -1.44 7.20 5.07
CA ARG A 301 -2.01 6.15 5.93
C ARG A 301 -1.14 5.84 7.14
N ASN A 302 0.10 6.32 7.16
CA ASN A 302 1.09 5.94 8.15
C ASN A 302 1.33 7.10 9.14
N GLU A 303 1.06 6.84 10.42
CA GLU A 303 1.27 7.81 11.49
C GLU A 303 2.75 8.17 11.66
N ASP A 304 3.67 7.22 11.49
CA ASP A 304 5.11 7.49 11.60
C ASP A 304 5.59 8.41 10.49
N VAL A 305 5.08 8.22 9.26
CA VAL A 305 5.35 9.14 8.15
C VAL A 305 4.84 10.54 8.47
N ALA A 306 3.63 10.65 9.03
CA ALA A 306 3.07 11.93 9.45
C ALA A 306 3.94 12.63 10.50
N LYS A 307 4.42 11.90 11.52
CA LYS A 307 5.32 12.43 12.55
C LYS A 307 6.67 12.85 11.98
N LYS A 308 7.21 12.10 11.02
CA LYS A 308 8.51 12.38 10.40
C LYS A 308 8.44 13.59 9.47
N ILE A 309 7.39 13.73 8.67
CA ILE A 309 7.28 14.79 7.66
C ILE A 309 6.80 16.13 8.22
N CYS A 310 6.11 16.15 9.35
CA CYS A 310 5.50 17.37 9.86
C CYS A 310 6.51 18.43 10.31
N THR A 311 6.12 19.71 10.21
CA THR A 311 6.72 20.80 11.01
C THR A 311 5.78 21.22 12.15
N HIS A 312 4.46 21.01 11.98
CA HIS A 312 3.42 21.28 12.97
C HIS A 312 2.67 20.00 13.38
N LYS A 313 1.98 20.02 14.52
CA LYS A 313 1.27 18.84 15.06
C LYS A 313 0.39 18.16 13.99
N PRO A 314 0.59 16.85 13.70
CA PRO A 314 -0.22 16.10 12.74
C PRO A 314 -1.71 16.13 13.06
N TYR A 315 -2.55 16.23 12.02
CA TYR A 315 -3.99 16.10 12.13
C TYR A 315 -4.43 14.64 11.99
N VAL A 316 -5.23 14.17 12.93
CA VAL A 316 -5.77 12.81 12.91
C VAL A 316 -7.07 12.81 12.10
N GLY A 317 -7.09 12.13 10.95
CA GLY A 317 -8.25 12.03 10.06
C GLY A 317 -9.38 11.14 10.57
N LEU A 318 -9.35 10.73 11.84
CA LEU A 318 -10.41 9.95 12.47
C LEU A 318 -11.68 10.81 12.53
N CYS A 319 -12.78 10.30 11.98
CA CYS A 319 -14.08 10.66 12.52
C CYS A 319 -14.08 10.18 13.98
N HIS A 320 -14.47 11.04 14.92
CA HIS A 320 -14.92 10.58 16.24
C HIS A 320 -16.09 9.61 16.02
N VAL A 321 -15.78 8.33 15.90
CA VAL A 321 -16.68 7.22 16.15
C VAL A 321 -15.97 6.42 17.22
N LEU A 322 -16.63 6.26 18.37
CA LEU A 322 -16.17 5.68 19.64
C LEU A 322 -15.61 6.66 20.67
N GLU A 323 -16.42 7.67 21.03
CA GLU A 323 -16.60 8.01 22.46
C GLU A 323 -18.10 8.21 22.69
N TYR A 324 -18.82 7.10 22.84
CA TYR A 324 -20.09 7.07 23.57
C TYR A 324 -20.07 5.81 24.43
N ASN A 325 -19.81 6.04 25.71
CA ASN A 325 -20.01 5.20 26.90
C ASN A 325 -19.59 3.73 26.85
#